data_AF-E1RF61-F1
#
_entry.id   AF-E1RF61-F1
#
_cell.length_a   1.000
_cell.length_b   1.000
_cell.length_c   1.000
_cell.angle_alpha   90.00
_cell.angle_beta   90.00
_cell.angle_gamma   90.00
#
_symmetry.space_group_name_H-M   'P 1'
#
loop_
_entity.id
_entity.type
_entity.pdbx_description
1 polymer ?
#
loop_
_entity_poly.entity_id
_entity_poly.type
_entity_poly.pdbx_seq_one_letter_code
_entity_poly.pdbx_strand_id
1 'polypeptide(L)'
;MNEKQEVVIIVVILVLAIILLPVSVAILAHGTDPYRIIEGNPIEIAAEKAGLTICNETETSWNIAGLTKGMTYTISDNCANPTETIRLDVLSFDSSESRDAAILAYHSNTIGKNHPHGSLIVLGQYLIFVNYSGSSILSKISQELGKL
;
A
#
# COMPACT_ATOMS: atom_id res chain seq x y z
N MET A 1 -36.53 -17.78 -36.59
CA MET A 1 -35.09 -17.53 -36.36
C MET A 1 -34.36 -18.71 -36.95
N ASN A 2 -33.35 -18.48 -37.81
CA ASN A 2 -32.75 -19.56 -38.59
C ASN A 2 -31.62 -20.21 -37.79
N GLU A 3 -31.44 -21.53 -37.87
CA GLU A 3 -30.43 -22.30 -37.10
C GLU A 3 -29.00 -21.71 -37.25
N LYS A 4 -28.71 -21.15 -38.43
CA LYS A 4 -27.45 -20.43 -38.71
C LYS A 4 -27.30 -19.12 -37.93
N GLN A 5 -28.38 -18.39 -37.67
CA GLN A 5 -28.34 -17.17 -36.85
C GLN A 5 -28.08 -17.51 -35.39
N GLU A 6 -28.66 -18.59 -34.87
CA GLU A 6 -28.46 -19.00 -33.48
C GLU A 6 -27.00 -19.43 -33.23
N VAL A 7 -26.41 -20.20 -34.16
CA VAL A 7 -25.00 -20.59 -34.09
C VAL A 7 -24.08 -19.36 -34.12
N VAL A 8 -24.34 -18.38 -34.99
CA VAL A 8 -23.53 -17.16 -35.08
C VAL A 8 -23.62 -16.34 -33.78
N ILE A 9 -24.81 -16.20 -33.20
CA ILE A 9 -25.00 -15.47 -31.94
C ILE A 9 -24.24 -16.16 -30.81
N ILE A 10 -24.32 -17.48 -30.70
CA ILE A 10 -23.61 -18.25 -29.68
C ILE A 10 -22.10 -18.09 -29.82
N VAL A 11 -21.58 -18.17 -31.05
CA VAL A 11 -20.13 -17.99 -31.32
C VAL A 11 -19.67 -16.58 -30.96
N VAL A 12 -20.45 -15.55 -31.29
CA VAL A 12 -20.12 -14.16 -30.94
C VAL A 12 -20.09 -13.96 -29.42
N ILE A 13 -21.07 -14.49 -28.69
CA ILE A 13 -21.11 -14.42 -27.23
C ILE A 13 -19.91 -15.16 -26.62
N LEU A 14 -19.56 -16.34 -27.15
CA LEU A 14 -18.44 -17.14 -26.66
C LEU A 14 -17.11 -16.41 -26.87
N VAL A 15 -16.91 -15.80 -28.04
CA VAL A 15 -15.71 -15.00 -28.33
C VAL A 15 -15.66 -13.76 -27.44
N LEU A 16 -16.78 -13.07 -27.22
CA LEU A 16 -16.84 -11.93 -26.30
C LEU A 16 -16.47 -12.36 -24.87
N ALA A 17 -16.97 -13.50 -24.40
CA ALA A 17 -16.70 -14.01 -23.06
C ALA A 17 -15.21 -14.36 -22.88
N ILE A 18 -14.58 -14.98 -23.88
CA ILE A 18 -13.15 -15.32 -23.85
C ILE A 18 -12.26 -14.07 -23.76
N ILE A 19 -12.70 -12.94 -24.34
CA ILE A 19 -11.94 -11.68 -24.28
C ILE A 19 -12.25 -10.92 -22.98
N LEU A 20 -13.51 -10.84 -22.57
CA LEU A 20 -13.94 -10.04 -21.43
C LEU A 20 -13.60 -10.70 -20.09
N LEU A 21 -13.68 -12.02 -19.96
CA LEU A 21 -13.35 -12.73 -18.71
C LEU A 21 -11.92 -12.46 -18.22
N PRO A 22 -10.85 -12.66 -19.01
CA PRO A 22 -9.49 -12.41 -18.53
C PRO A 22 -9.25 -10.93 -18.21
N VAL A 23 -9.86 -9.99 -18.93
CA VAL A 23 -9.77 -8.56 -18.63
C VAL A 23 -10.49 -8.22 -17.31
N SER A 24 -11.68 -8.79 -17.09
CA SER A 24 -12.46 -8.60 -15.86
C SER A 24 -11.73 -9.17 -14.64
N VAL A 25 -11.13 -10.36 -14.79
CA VAL A 25 -10.31 -11.01 -13.76
C VAL A 25 -9.04 -10.21 -13.53
N ALA A 26 -8.39 -9.67 -14.57
CA ALA A 26 -7.23 -8.82 -14.42
C ALA A 26 -7.58 -7.53 -13.65
N ILE A 27 -8.68 -6.85 -13.98
CA ILE A 27 -9.10 -5.62 -13.27
C ILE A 27 -9.40 -5.92 -11.79
N LEU A 28 -10.05 -7.05 -11.49
CA LEU A 28 -10.32 -7.46 -10.10
C LEU A 28 -9.06 -7.95 -9.35
N ALA A 29 -8.08 -8.50 -10.07
CA ALA A 29 -6.84 -9.04 -9.48
C ALA A 29 -5.79 -7.96 -9.15
N HIS A 30 -5.85 -6.79 -9.78
CA HIS A 30 -5.04 -5.64 -9.38
C HIS A 30 -5.69 -4.94 -8.18
N GLY A 31 -5.80 -5.67 -7.08
CA GLY A 31 -6.24 -5.17 -5.78
C GLY A 31 -5.16 -4.27 -5.18
N THR A 32 -5.04 -3.04 -5.67
CA THR A 32 -4.58 -1.96 -4.80
C THR A 32 -5.63 -1.84 -3.69
N ASP A 33 -5.19 -1.94 -2.43
CA ASP A 33 -6.05 -1.74 -1.27
C ASP A 33 -6.99 -0.55 -1.51
N PRO A 34 -8.32 -0.75 -1.48
CA PRO A 34 -9.25 0.28 -1.91
C PRO A 34 -9.02 1.53 -1.07
N TYR A 35 -8.99 2.68 -1.76
CA TYR A 35 -8.84 3.95 -1.08
C TYR A 35 -10.00 4.11 -0.09
N ARG A 36 -9.64 4.21 1.18
CA ARG A 36 -10.55 4.39 2.30
C ARG A 36 -9.90 5.32 3.31
N ILE A 37 -10.72 6.14 3.94
CA ILE A 37 -10.27 6.96 5.05
C ILE A 37 -10.17 6.07 6.28
N ILE A 38 -8.98 6.00 6.86
CA ILE A 38 -8.74 5.27 8.11
C ILE A 38 -8.69 6.29 9.23
N GLU A 39 -9.59 6.14 10.19
CA GLU A 39 -9.68 7.00 11.36
C GLU A 39 -8.52 6.71 12.33
N GLY A 40 -7.94 7.79 12.88
CA GLY A 40 -6.81 7.69 13.81
C GLY A 40 -5.46 7.44 13.13
N ASN A 41 -4.46 7.08 13.93
CA ASN A 41 -3.12 6.78 13.47
C ASN A 41 -2.96 5.27 13.24
N PRO A 42 -2.88 4.79 11.98
CA PRO A 42 -2.79 3.36 11.70
C PRO A 42 -1.51 2.73 12.26
N ILE A 43 -0.42 3.49 12.38
CA ILE A 43 0.84 2.98 12.92
C ILE A 43 0.75 2.75 14.42
N GLU A 44 0.12 3.66 15.15
CA GLU A 44 -0.08 3.54 16.60
C GLU A 44 -0.94 2.32 16.92
N ILE A 45 -2.08 2.19 16.22
CA ILE A 45 -3.01 1.05 16.40
C ILE A 45 -2.31 -0.27 16.05
N ALA A 46 -1.57 -0.31 14.93
CA ALA A 46 -0.87 -1.54 14.51
C ALA A 46 0.30 -1.89 15.44
N ALA A 47 1.07 -0.90 15.90
CA ALA A 47 2.17 -1.11 16.84
C ALA A 47 1.65 -1.65 18.18
N GLU A 48 0.59 -1.05 18.73
CA GLU A 48 -0.03 -1.50 19.97
C GLU A 48 -0.49 -2.96 19.88
N LYS A 49 -1.24 -3.31 18.82
CA LYS A 49 -1.71 -4.68 18.60
C LYS A 49 -0.58 -5.68 18.38
N ALA A 50 0.53 -5.24 17.80
CA ALA A 50 1.72 -6.06 17.57
C ALA A 50 2.60 -6.21 18.83
N GLY A 51 2.28 -5.53 19.93
CA GLY A 51 3.12 -5.48 21.13
C GLY A 51 4.44 -4.74 20.90
N LEU A 52 4.42 -3.73 20.02
CA LEU A 52 5.55 -2.88 19.67
C LEU A 52 5.37 -1.48 20.27
N THR A 53 6.47 -0.76 20.39
CA THR A 53 6.50 0.60 20.93
C THR A 53 7.00 1.58 19.87
N ILE A 54 6.32 2.71 19.73
CA ILE A 54 6.81 3.87 18.97
C ILE A 54 7.83 4.60 19.84
N CYS A 55 9.09 4.57 19.44
CA CYS A 55 10.19 5.19 20.18
C CYS A 55 10.43 6.63 19.78
N ASN A 56 10.11 6.99 18.55
CA ASN A 56 10.19 8.36 18.07
C ASN A 56 9.14 8.58 16.98
N GLU A 57 8.56 9.78 16.99
CA GLU A 57 7.65 10.28 15.98
C GLU A 57 8.14 11.66 15.54
N THR A 58 8.30 11.88 14.25
CA THR A 58 8.82 13.15 13.72
C THR A 58 8.08 13.52 12.46
N GLU A 59 7.58 14.74 12.38
CA GLU A 59 6.95 15.23 11.16
C GLU A 59 7.99 15.32 10.03
N THR A 60 7.63 14.81 8.87
CA THR A 60 8.50 14.78 7.69
C THR A 60 7.77 15.36 6.51
N SER A 61 8.38 16.36 5.88
CA SER A 61 7.83 16.97 4.68
C SER A 61 8.40 16.29 3.43
N TRP A 62 7.51 15.88 2.53
CA TRP A 62 7.86 15.43 1.20
C TRP A 62 7.23 16.38 0.20
N ASN A 63 7.97 16.74 -0.84
CA ASN A 63 7.42 17.57 -1.90
C ASN A 63 6.67 16.67 -2.90
N ILE A 64 5.50 16.18 -2.48
CA ILE A 64 4.61 15.35 -3.29
C ILE A 64 3.25 16.03 -3.36
N ALA A 65 2.67 16.10 -4.56
CA ALA A 65 1.35 16.67 -4.76
C ALA A 65 0.26 15.86 -4.03
N GLY A 66 -0.68 16.55 -3.38
CA GLY A 66 -1.78 15.93 -2.63
C GLY A 66 -1.38 15.28 -1.30
N LEU A 67 -0.12 15.44 -0.86
CA LEU A 67 0.30 15.04 0.48
C LEU A 67 -0.38 15.94 1.51
N THR A 68 -1.12 15.34 2.44
CA THR A 68 -1.78 16.05 3.53
C THR A 68 -0.95 16.06 4.81
N LYS A 69 -0.25 14.96 5.10
CA LYS A 69 0.62 14.82 6.28
C LYS A 69 1.71 13.80 5.99
N GLY A 70 2.92 14.06 6.49
CA GLY A 70 4.03 13.11 6.45
C GLY A 70 4.63 12.94 7.84
N MET A 71 4.79 11.70 8.28
CA MET A 71 5.34 11.35 9.61
C MET A 71 6.38 10.26 9.46
N THR A 72 7.46 10.36 10.21
CA THR A 72 8.42 9.28 10.39
C THR A 72 8.23 8.67 11.77
N TYR A 73 8.09 7.36 11.84
CA TYR A 73 8.05 6.57 13.07
C TYR A 73 9.30 5.72 13.18
N THR A 74 9.88 5.68 14.39
CA THR A 74 10.88 4.68 14.77
C THR A 74 10.23 3.71 15.74
N ILE A 75 10.23 2.42 15.39
CA ILE A 75 9.49 1.39 16.11
C ILE A 75 10.46 0.32 16.60
N SER A 76 10.27 -0.12 17.84
CA SER A 76 11.06 -1.15 18.52
C SER A 76 10.14 -2.05 19.35
N ASP A 77 10.64 -3.19 19.80
CA ASP A 77 10.02 -3.97 20.89
C ASP A 77 10.15 -3.25 22.24
N ASN A 78 11.28 -2.56 22.44
CA ASN A 78 11.57 -1.79 23.64
C ASN A 78 12.41 -0.55 23.28
N CYS A 79 11.97 0.64 23.69
CA CYS A 79 12.67 1.89 23.41
C CYS A 79 13.82 2.20 24.37
N ALA A 80 13.83 1.60 25.57
CA ALA A 80 14.89 1.79 26.54
C ALA A 80 16.17 1.02 26.20
N ASN A 81 16.02 -0.15 25.55
CA ASN A 81 17.13 -0.96 25.07
C ASN A 81 16.73 -1.71 23.80
N PRO A 82 16.68 -1.02 22.64
CA PRO A 82 16.21 -1.62 21.41
C PRO A 82 17.19 -2.66 20.89
N THR A 83 16.70 -3.88 20.70
CA THR A 83 17.48 -4.95 20.04
C THR A 83 17.42 -4.83 18.52
N GLU A 84 16.31 -4.31 18.02
CA GLU A 84 16.02 -4.08 16.61
C GLU A 84 15.14 -2.81 16.49
N THR A 85 15.38 -1.99 15.48
CA THR A 85 14.50 -0.85 15.18
C THR A 85 14.17 -0.80 13.70
N ILE A 86 12.96 -0.35 13.38
CA ILE A 86 12.59 -0.02 12.01
C ILE A 86 12.17 1.44 11.93
N ARG A 87 12.48 2.05 10.79
CA ARG A 87 11.99 3.37 10.43
C ARG A 87 10.89 3.24 9.38
N LEU A 88 9.74 3.82 9.68
CA LEU A 88 8.59 3.92 8.78
C LEU A 88 8.39 5.39 8.41
N ASP A 89 8.39 5.72 7.13
CA ASP A 89 7.94 7.02 6.65
C ASP A 89 6.51 6.85 6.12
N VAL A 90 5.56 7.59 6.70
CA VAL A 90 4.12 7.44 6.49
C VAL A 90 3.56 8.72 5.93
N LEU A 91 3.02 8.62 4.73
CA LEU A 91 2.45 9.73 3.99
C LEU A 91 0.95 9.52 3.87
N SER A 92 0.15 10.53 4.24
CA SER A 92 -1.29 10.53 3.98
C SER A 92 -1.62 11.42 2.79
N PHE A 93 -2.60 11.00 2.02
CA PHE A 93 -3.07 11.71 0.83
C PHE A 93 -4.54 12.09 0.96
N ASP A 94 -4.97 13.10 0.21
CA ASP A 94 -6.36 13.53 0.11
C ASP A 94 -7.18 12.73 -0.90
N SER A 95 -6.52 12.07 -1.85
CA SER A 95 -7.14 11.27 -2.91
C SER A 95 -6.33 10.03 -3.30
N SER A 96 -7.02 9.05 -3.90
CA SER A 96 -6.40 7.88 -4.52
C SER A 96 -5.41 8.26 -5.62
N GLU A 97 -5.76 9.25 -6.42
CA GLU A 97 -4.99 9.71 -7.57
C GLU A 97 -3.64 10.27 -7.12
N SER A 98 -3.61 11.09 -6.07
CA SER A 98 -2.38 11.64 -5.48
C SER A 98 -1.50 10.53 -4.89
N ARG A 99 -2.10 9.58 -4.15
CA ARG A 99 -1.41 8.43 -3.57
C ARG A 99 -0.78 7.55 -4.65
N ASP A 100 -1.55 7.23 -5.68
CA ASP A 100 -1.12 6.33 -6.75
C ASP A 100 -0.07 6.99 -7.65
N ALA A 101 -0.17 8.31 -7.87
CA ALA A 101 0.89 9.09 -8.49
C ALA A 101 2.19 9.05 -7.69
N ALA A 102 2.12 9.09 -6.35
CA ALA A 102 3.29 8.95 -5.48
C ALA A 102 3.91 7.54 -5.57
N ILE A 103 3.10 6.49 -5.67
CA ILE A 103 3.56 5.11 -5.92
C ILE A 103 4.30 5.01 -7.26
N LEU A 104 3.70 5.56 -8.33
CA LEU A 104 4.33 5.59 -9.65
C LEU A 104 5.63 6.40 -9.65
N ALA A 105 5.65 7.54 -8.93
CA ALA A 105 6.85 8.34 -8.75
C ALA A 105 7.95 7.58 -7.98
N TYR A 106 7.57 6.79 -6.98
CA TYR A 106 8.50 5.94 -6.24
C TYR A 106 9.13 4.86 -7.14
N HIS A 107 8.32 4.18 -7.95
CA HIS A 107 8.81 3.12 -8.85
C HIS A 107 9.57 3.63 -10.08
N SER A 108 9.26 4.84 -10.56
CA SER A 108 9.93 5.43 -11.73
C SER A 108 11.31 6.02 -11.42
N ASN A 109 11.61 6.28 -10.15
CA ASN A 109 12.94 6.71 -9.74
C ASN A 109 13.84 5.50 -9.48
N THR A 110 14.85 5.31 -10.34
CA THR A 110 15.93 4.32 -10.14
C THR A 110 16.55 4.46 -8.74
N ILE A 111 16.59 3.35 -8.01
CA ILE A 111 17.30 3.18 -6.72
C ILE A 111 18.66 3.90 -6.80
N GLY A 112 18.90 4.90 -5.93
CA GLY A 112 20.20 5.60 -5.88
C GLY A 112 20.18 7.14 -5.78
N LYS A 113 19.03 7.80 -5.61
CA LYS A 113 18.97 9.24 -5.29
C LYS A 113 18.11 9.51 -4.05
N ASN A 114 18.66 9.23 -2.86
CA ASN A 114 18.02 9.53 -1.57
C ASN A 114 16.70 8.79 -1.30
N HIS A 115 16.49 7.59 -1.85
CA HIS A 115 15.32 6.77 -1.50
C HIS A 115 15.68 5.69 -0.48
N PRO A 116 14.82 5.44 0.52
CA PRO A 116 15.00 4.35 1.47
C PRO A 116 14.94 3.02 0.72
N HIS A 117 15.96 2.17 0.90
CA HIS A 117 15.87 0.78 0.50
C HIS A 117 14.81 0.09 1.36
N GLY A 118 13.81 -0.55 0.75
CA GLY A 118 12.90 -1.42 1.47
C GLY A 118 11.53 -1.57 0.84
N SER A 119 10.50 -1.76 1.68
CA SER A 119 9.16 -2.19 1.24
C SER A 119 8.18 -1.02 1.26
N LEU A 120 7.23 -1.03 0.33
CA LEU A 120 6.14 -0.07 0.23
C LEU A 120 4.83 -0.77 0.59
N ILE A 121 4.08 -0.20 1.52
CA ILE A 121 2.77 -0.71 1.95
C ILE A 121 1.73 0.38 1.68
N VAL A 122 0.66 0.00 1.00
CA VAL A 122 -0.50 0.86 0.73
C VAL A 122 -1.60 0.49 1.69
N LEU A 123 -2.14 1.46 2.43
CA LEU A 123 -3.21 1.23 3.40
C LEU A 123 -4.21 2.38 3.37
N GLY A 124 -5.31 2.20 2.64
CA GLY A 124 -6.31 3.25 2.45
C GLY A 124 -5.69 4.54 1.89
N GLN A 125 -5.83 5.66 2.61
CA GLN A 125 -5.22 6.95 2.26
C GLN A 125 -3.71 7.05 2.53
N TYR A 126 -3.11 6.04 3.16
CA TYR A 126 -1.72 6.06 3.60
C TYR A 126 -0.80 5.30 2.65
N LEU A 127 0.42 5.82 2.52
CA LEU A 127 1.56 5.18 1.88
C LEU A 127 2.69 5.08 2.89
N ILE A 128 3.14 3.86 3.17
CA ILE A 128 4.11 3.55 4.21
C ILE A 128 5.37 3.01 3.55
N PHE A 129 6.48 3.74 3.70
CA PHE A 129 7.81 3.33 3.28
C PHE A 129 8.57 2.74 4.46
N VAL A 130 9.07 1.52 4.29
CA VAL A 130 9.85 0.81 5.29
C VAL A 130 11.32 0.85 4.89
N ASN A 131 12.19 1.41 5.72
CA ASN A 131 13.62 1.59 5.40
C ASN A 131 14.48 0.33 5.65
N TYR A 132 13.89 -0.77 6.15
CA TYR A 132 14.58 -2.04 6.36
C TYR A 132 13.60 -3.22 6.28
N SER A 133 13.66 -3.98 5.19
CA SER A 133 12.68 -5.02 4.85
C SER A 133 12.93 -6.41 5.48
N GLY A 134 14.10 -6.62 6.09
CA GLY A 134 14.50 -7.91 6.71
C GLY A 134 14.11 -8.06 8.17
N SER A 135 13.31 -7.14 8.72
CA SER A 135 13.06 -7.06 10.16
C SER A 135 11.96 -7.99 10.66
N SER A 136 12.16 -8.58 11.84
CA SER A 136 11.09 -9.30 12.54
C SER A 136 9.95 -8.36 12.97
N ILE A 137 10.28 -7.10 13.29
CA ILE A 137 9.33 -6.04 13.62
C ILE A 137 8.44 -5.74 12.41
N LEU A 138 9.00 -5.71 11.20
CA LEU A 138 8.23 -5.47 9.99
C LEU A 138 7.14 -6.52 9.78
N SER A 139 7.46 -7.80 9.96
CA SER A 139 6.45 -8.87 9.80
C SER A 139 5.28 -8.69 10.77
N LYS A 140 5.55 -8.34 12.03
CA LYS A 140 4.53 -8.13 13.06
C LYS A 140 3.64 -6.93 12.74
N ILE A 141 4.25 -5.77 12.45
CA ILE A 141 3.46 -4.57 12.17
C ILE A 141 2.69 -4.67 10.85
N SER A 142 3.27 -5.29 9.82
CA SER A 142 2.58 -5.48 8.53
C SER A 142 1.36 -6.38 8.67
N GLN A 143 1.45 -7.42 9.52
CA GLN A 143 0.33 -8.30 9.80
C GLN A 143 -0.83 -7.55 10.48
N GLU A 144 -0.55 -6.63 11.39
CA GLU A 144 -1.59 -5.82 12.04
C GLU A 144 -2.13 -4.72 11.13
N LEU A 145 -1.27 -4.10 10.32
CA LEU A 145 -1.68 -3.11 9.32
C LEU A 145 -2.64 -3.71 8.28
N GLY A 146 -2.40 -4.95 7.84
CA GLY A 146 -3.28 -5.64 6.89
C GLY A 146 -4.66 -6.04 7.45
N LYS A 147 -4.92 -5.81 8.75
CA LYS A 147 -6.24 -6.02 9.38
C LYS A 147 -7.06 -4.74 9.51
N LEU A 148 -6.46 -3.58 9.23
CA LEU A 148 -7.12 -2.27 9.17
C LEU A 148 -7.65 -2.03 7.75
#